data_AF-A0A9D8AG16-F1
#
_entry.id   AF-A0A9D8AG16-F1
#
_cell.length_a   1.000
_cell.length_b   1.000
_cell.length_c   1.000
_cell.angle_alpha   90.00
_cell.angle_beta   90.00
_cell.angle_gamma   90.00
#
_symmetry.space_group_name_H-M   'P 1'
#
loop_
_entity.id
_entity.type
_entity.pdbx_description
1 polymer ?
#
loop_
_entity_poly.entity_id
_entity_poly.type
_entity_poly.pdbx_seq_one_letter_code
_entity_poly.pdbx_strand_id
1 'polypeptide(L)'
;MNTELIKPVDGLLRSWEDLNLVANYLVRSHDKLRKPLPYRMEGPVKYWHELRSYLLYSHGSKDFDTERFVSKQKLPMSGVLATLPYVLYKWMRESRRVFHLSDDLQNLLSAISLNNVEWQDILFPFDTFLVTFDEPISIKTKEFEITFSCVFVCAMKKGELDGLNGKNYLQFRIIDQRQGYLIPGRIKKSVKQALDNDNWERASTLMEREYRKITRKGKSGDSVFTLEVDNLRNKKVSASVRLLLESQWGHKIEDHNNREEGFEFVEEDIQVWDRVIKIALGLCLYLKTLPTKTSHKTQWTQIIKKGLIDKKAITREAQVCTVTSMHKLSADEQEAVNSINKRKGSGFEKCAHYRRGHWRRSPNSKTDAPKCIMVRPTLVRADRLPKGAVPGGAKTIV
;
A
#
# COMPACT_ATOMS: atom_id res chain seq x y z
N MET A 1 -1.76 4.85 -15.63
CA MET A 1 -1.23 3.70 -14.86
C MET A 1 -2.09 2.51 -15.24
N ASN A 2 -1.49 1.42 -15.71
CA ASN A 2 -2.24 0.24 -16.12
C ASN A 2 -2.96 -0.35 -14.88
N THR A 3 -4.29 -0.30 -14.85
CA THR A 3 -5.10 -0.73 -13.71
C THR A 3 -5.00 -2.23 -13.46
N GLU A 4 -4.65 -3.02 -14.47
CA GLU A 4 -4.49 -4.47 -14.32
C GLU A 4 -3.29 -4.82 -13.44
N LEU A 5 -2.20 -4.04 -13.46
CA LEU A 5 -0.99 -4.31 -12.66
C LEU A 5 -1.21 -4.18 -11.15
N ILE A 6 -2.23 -3.40 -10.73
CA ILE A 6 -2.54 -3.15 -9.32
C ILE A 6 -3.72 -3.98 -8.81
N LYS A 7 -4.40 -4.71 -9.70
CA LYS A 7 -5.56 -5.54 -9.38
C LYS A 7 -5.26 -6.63 -8.32
N PRO A 8 -4.09 -7.30 -8.32
CA PRO A 8 -3.76 -8.25 -7.25
C PRO A 8 -3.69 -7.58 -5.87
N VAL A 9 -3.14 -6.36 -5.80
CA VAL A 9 -3.04 -5.59 -4.55
C VAL A 9 -4.42 -5.20 -4.02
N ASP A 10 -5.34 -4.79 -4.88
CA ASP A 10 -6.74 -4.52 -4.47
C ASP A 10 -7.43 -5.79 -3.97
N GLY A 11 -7.16 -6.95 -4.60
CA GLY A 11 -7.65 -8.25 -4.15
C GLY A 11 -7.19 -8.61 -2.73
N LEU A 12 -5.91 -8.38 -2.41
CA LEU A 12 -5.39 -8.57 -1.06
C LEU A 12 -6.04 -7.65 -0.04
N LEU A 13 -6.18 -6.36 -0.38
CA LEU A 13 -6.82 -5.39 0.49
C LEU A 13 -8.26 -5.80 0.80
N ARG A 14 -9.03 -6.22 -0.21
CA ARG A 14 -10.39 -6.74 0.00
C ARG A 14 -10.41 -8.01 0.85
N SER A 15 -9.43 -8.89 0.70
CA SER A 15 -9.33 -10.11 1.51
C SER A 15 -9.08 -9.77 2.99
N TRP A 16 -8.21 -8.79 3.26
CA TRP A 16 -8.00 -8.27 4.61
C TRP A 16 -9.26 -7.59 5.17
N GLU A 17 -9.95 -6.79 4.36
CA GLU A 17 -11.22 -6.15 4.75
C GLU A 17 -12.29 -7.20 5.11
N ASP A 18 -12.43 -8.24 4.29
CA ASP A 18 -13.41 -9.31 4.47
C ASP A 18 -13.12 -10.17 5.71
N LEU A 19 -11.86 -10.47 6.00
CA LEU A 19 -11.46 -11.15 7.23
C LEU A 19 -11.85 -10.36 8.47
N ASN A 20 -11.54 -9.06 8.48
CA ASN A 20 -11.87 -8.20 9.63
C ASN A 20 -13.38 -7.92 9.71
N LEU A 21 -14.10 -7.91 8.60
CA LEU A 21 -15.57 -7.86 8.55
C LEU A 21 -16.20 -9.09 9.21
N VAL A 22 -15.73 -10.29 8.85
CA VAL A 22 -16.18 -11.55 9.47
C VAL A 22 -15.90 -11.52 10.96
N ALA A 23 -14.70 -11.08 11.32
CA ALA A 23 -14.31 -10.93 12.70
C ALA A 23 -15.33 -10.02 13.43
N ASN A 24 -15.53 -8.82 12.92
CA ASN A 24 -16.44 -7.84 13.49
C ASN A 24 -17.83 -8.43 13.76
N TYR A 25 -18.41 -9.11 12.77
CA TYR A 25 -19.75 -9.67 12.88
C TYR A 25 -19.87 -10.82 13.88
N LEU A 26 -18.86 -11.67 13.97
CA LEU A 26 -18.84 -12.75 14.95
C LEU A 26 -18.79 -12.19 16.39
N VAL A 27 -17.98 -11.16 16.66
CA VAL A 27 -17.95 -10.53 18.00
C VAL A 27 -19.30 -9.90 18.35
N ARG A 28 -19.92 -9.18 17.41
CA ARG A 28 -21.24 -8.57 17.65
C ARG A 28 -22.32 -9.63 17.88
N SER A 29 -22.26 -10.72 17.12
CA SER A 29 -23.23 -11.82 17.27
C SER A 29 -23.04 -12.54 18.61
N HIS A 30 -21.80 -12.81 19.02
CA HIS A 30 -21.51 -13.43 20.32
C HIS A 30 -21.93 -12.52 21.48
N ASP A 31 -21.63 -11.23 21.41
CA ASP A 31 -22.06 -10.24 22.41
C ASP A 31 -23.59 -10.23 22.59
N LYS A 32 -24.32 -10.17 21.47
CA LYS A 32 -25.79 -10.18 21.47
C LYS A 32 -26.39 -11.49 21.95
N LEU A 33 -25.75 -12.62 21.63
CA LEU A 33 -26.15 -13.95 22.08
C LEU A 33 -25.64 -14.30 23.50
N ARG A 34 -24.94 -13.37 24.18
CA ARG A 34 -24.29 -13.59 25.48
C ARG A 34 -23.35 -14.81 25.48
N LYS A 35 -22.70 -15.07 24.36
CA LYS A 35 -21.65 -16.10 24.20
C LYS A 35 -20.28 -15.49 24.51
N PRO A 36 -19.29 -16.31 24.93
CA PRO A 36 -17.92 -15.83 25.08
C PRO A 36 -17.41 -15.17 23.78
N LEU A 37 -16.86 -13.97 23.91
CA LEU A 37 -16.35 -13.24 22.75
C LEU A 37 -15.12 -13.96 22.19
N PRO A 38 -15.07 -14.26 20.88
CA PRO A 38 -13.93 -14.95 20.30
C PRO A 38 -12.68 -14.05 20.24
N TYR A 39 -12.88 -12.72 20.22
CA TYR A 39 -11.83 -11.68 20.24
C TYR A 39 -12.46 -10.34 20.65
N ARG A 40 -11.63 -9.33 20.90
CA ARG A 40 -12.06 -7.99 21.35
C ARG A 40 -12.44 -7.11 20.16
N MET A 41 -13.43 -6.25 20.36
CA MET A 41 -13.90 -5.24 19.38
C MET A 41 -12.96 -4.01 19.32
N GLU A 42 -11.72 -4.23 18.92
CA GLU A 42 -10.67 -3.20 18.86
C GLU A 42 -9.80 -3.35 17.59
N GLY A 43 -8.92 -2.38 17.36
CA GLY A 43 -7.99 -2.36 16.23
C GLY A 43 -8.66 -2.67 14.89
N PRO A 44 -8.08 -3.57 14.06
CA PRO A 44 -8.56 -3.77 12.70
C PRO A 44 -9.96 -4.38 12.66
N VAL A 45 -10.37 -5.16 13.67
CA VAL A 45 -11.74 -5.68 13.78
C VAL A 45 -12.76 -4.54 13.86
N LYS A 46 -12.42 -3.43 14.51
CA LYS A 46 -13.28 -2.25 14.62
C LYS A 46 -13.14 -1.29 13.43
N TYR A 47 -11.91 -1.07 12.96
CA TYR A 47 -11.58 0.03 12.02
C TYR A 47 -11.29 -0.40 10.58
N TRP A 48 -11.51 -1.67 10.19
CA TRP A 48 -11.17 -2.19 8.86
C TRP A 48 -11.70 -1.34 7.69
N HIS A 49 -12.93 -0.86 7.79
CA HIS A 49 -13.60 -0.09 6.75
C HIS A 49 -12.99 1.29 6.49
N GLU A 50 -12.14 1.76 7.42
CA GLU A 50 -11.47 3.05 7.31
C GLU A 50 -10.10 2.98 6.64
N LEU A 51 -9.54 1.78 6.44
CA LEU A 51 -8.18 1.60 5.96
C LEU A 51 -7.95 2.27 4.59
N ARG A 52 -8.87 2.13 3.64
CA ARG A 52 -8.75 2.78 2.31
C ARG A 52 -8.67 4.29 2.42
N SER A 53 -9.58 4.91 3.15
CA SER A 53 -9.59 6.35 3.39
C SER A 53 -8.32 6.78 4.10
N TYR A 54 -7.90 6.03 5.12
CA TYR A 54 -6.66 6.27 5.83
C TYR A 54 -5.44 6.24 4.88
N LEU A 55 -5.31 5.24 4.02
CA LEU A 55 -4.23 5.13 3.04
C LEU A 55 -4.24 6.29 2.01
N LEU A 56 -5.41 6.79 1.64
CA LEU A 56 -5.56 7.91 0.69
C LEU A 56 -5.24 9.27 1.32
N TYR A 57 -5.58 9.46 2.60
CA TYR A 57 -5.44 10.75 3.28
C TYR A 57 -4.20 10.84 4.18
N SER A 58 -3.48 9.74 4.42
CA SER A 58 -2.27 9.70 5.25
C SER A 58 -1.04 10.38 4.64
N HIS A 59 -1.18 11.03 3.48
CA HIS A 59 -0.09 11.74 2.79
C HIS A 59 0.59 12.86 3.59
N GLY A 60 0.01 13.30 4.72
CA GLY A 60 0.61 14.26 5.66
C GLY A 60 0.98 13.71 7.04
N SER A 61 0.56 12.49 7.39
CA SER A 61 0.93 11.88 8.68
C SER A 61 2.36 11.33 8.61
N LYS A 62 3.13 11.54 9.68
CA LYS A 62 4.46 10.93 9.79
C LYS A 62 4.39 9.47 10.20
N ASP A 63 3.35 9.04 10.89
CA ASP A 63 3.33 7.75 11.55
C ASP A 63 2.12 6.91 11.10
N PHE A 64 2.33 5.60 11.02
CA PHE A 64 1.28 4.64 10.74
C PHE A 64 0.52 4.31 12.02
N ASP A 65 -0.80 4.33 11.98
CA ASP A 65 -1.64 3.97 13.12
C ASP A 65 -1.70 2.45 13.29
N THR A 66 -0.69 1.90 13.98
CA THR A 66 -0.57 0.47 14.25
C THR A 66 -1.73 -0.04 15.07
N GLU A 67 -2.20 0.72 16.06
CA GLU A 67 -3.28 0.31 16.95
C GLU A 67 -4.59 0.11 16.20
N ARG A 68 -4.88 0.92 15.20
CA ARG A 68 -6.12 0.80 14.42
C ARG A 68 -6.07 -0.29 13.37
N PHE A 69 -4.92 -0.55 12.76
CA PHE A 69 -4.86 -1.40 11.56
C PHE A 69 -4.02 -2.67 11.71
N VAL A 70 -3.34 -2.86 12.84
CA VAL A 70 -2.52 -4.05 13.10
C VAL A 70 -3.06 -4.73 14.35
N SER A 71 -3.43 -5.99 14.22
CA SER A 71 -4.00 -6.74 15.35
C SER A 71 -2.90 -7.12 16.33
N LYS A 72 -3.02 -6.67 17.59
CA LYS A 72 -2.25 -7.23 18.72
C LYS A 72 -2.83 -8.57 19.20
N GLN A 73 -4.04 -8.92 18.75
CA GLN A 73 -4.72 -10.18 19.07
C GLN A 73 -4.36 -11.27 18.07
N LYS A 74 -4.24 -12.51 18.54
CA LYS A 74 -4.09 -13.71 17.70
C LYS A 74 -5.42 -13.99 16.98
N LEU A 75 -5.66 -13.34 15.85
CA LEU A 75 -6.76 -13.75 14.95
C LEU A 75 -6.26 -14.96 14.14
N PRO A 76 -7.06 -16.02 13.91
CA PRO A 76 -6.53 -17.26 13.33
C PRO A 76 -6.08 -17.15 11.85
N MET A 77 -6.29 -16.00 11.20
CA MET A 77 -5.76 -15.66 9.87
C MET A 77 -4.90 -14.38 9.87
N SER A 78 -4.54 -13.86 11.06
CA SER A 78 -3.75 -12.64 11.18
C SER A 78 -2.34 -12.81 10.62
N GLY A 79 -1.68 -13.97 10.75
CA GLY A 79 -0.26 -14.10 10.41
C GLY A 79 0.11 -13.55 9.02
N VAL A 80 -0.59 -14.02 7.98
CA VAL A 80 -0.29 -13.63 6.60
C VAL A 80 -0.67 -12.17 6.34
N LEU A 81 -1.87 -11.74 6.73
CA LEU A 81 -2.39 -10.42 6.33
C LEU A 81 -2.24 -9.31 7.40
N ALA A 82 -1.72 -9.61 8.59
CA ALA A 82 -1.62 -8.65 9.71
C ALA A 82 -0.76 -7.44 9.37
N THR A 83 0.31 -7.66 8.61
CA THR A 83 1.26 -6.62 8.21
C THR A 83 0.85 -5.92 6.93
N LEU A 84 -0.17 -6.42 6.20
CA LEU A 84 -0.58 -5.86 4.91
C LEU A 84 -0.93 -4.35 5.00
N PRO A 85 -1.71 -3.88 5.99
CA PRO A 85 -2.02 -2.45 6.10
C PRO A 85 -0.78 -1.56 6.19
N TYR A 86 0.24 -2.00 6.94
CA TYR A 86 1.50 -1.28 7.07
C TYR A 86 2.28 -1.27 5.75
N VAL A 87 2.38 -2.43 5.08
CA VAL A 87 3.05 -2.55 3.77
C VAL A 87 2.38 -1.65 2.73
N LEU A 88 1.05 -1.65 2.67
CA LEU A 88 0.30 -0.78 1.76
C LEU A 88 0.50 0.70 2.08
N TYR A 89 0.53 1.06 3.36
CA TYR A 89 0.84 2.43 3.79
C TYR A 89 2.23 2.86 3.32
N LYS A 90 3.25 2.02 3.56
CA LYS A 90 4.63 2.30 3.17
C LYS A 90 4.77 2.43 1.66
N TRP A 91 4.19 1.51 0.89
CA TRP A 91 4.13 1.58 -0.57
C TRP A 91 3.44 2.84 -1.07
N MET A 92 2.27 3.19 -0.51
CA MET A 92 1.50 4.36 -0.92
C MET A 92 2.20 5.68 -0.63
N ARG A 93 3.03 5.72 0.43
CA ARG A 93 3.76 6.90 0.88
C ARG A 93 5.10 7.07 0.18
N GLU A 94 5.90 6.02 0.13
CA GLU A 94 7.31 6.12 -0.26
C GLU A 94 7.52 5.85 -1.74
N SER A 95 6.93 4.78 -2.26
CA SER A 95 7.21 4.29 -3.60
C SER A 95 6.03 3.48 -4.11
N ARG A 96 5.17 4.09 -4.93
CA ARG A 96 4.11 3.38 -5.67
C ARG A 96 4.65 2.69 -6.92
N ARG A 97 5.90 2.23 -6.86
CA ARG A 97 6.61 1.68 -8.01
C ARG A 97 6.19 0.25 -8.22
N VAL A 98 6.00 -0.08 -9.49
CA VAL A 98 5.70 -1.41 -9.99
C VAL A 98 6.72 -1.70 -11.06
N PHE A 99 7.54 -2.74 -10.85
CA PHE A 99 8.47 -3.26 -11.83
C PHE A 99 7.81 -4.43 -12.53
N HIS A 100 7.50 -4.23 -13.79
CA HIS A 100 6.94 -5.28 -14.61
C HIS A 100 8.06 -5.96 -15.39
N LEU A 101 8.19 -7.27 -15.23
CA LEU A 101 9.24 -8.08 -15.83
C LEU A 101 8.66 -8.89 -16.98
N SER A 102 9.33 -8.81 -18.13
CA SER A 102 9.10 -9.73 -19.22
C SER A 102 9.54 -11.15 -18.83
N ASP A 103 9.01 -12.15 -19.52
CA ASP A 103 9.40 -13.55 -19.31
C ASP A 103 10.93 -13.75 -19.43
N ASP A 104 11.55 -13.20 -20.48
CA ASP A 104 13.01 -13.25 -20.67
C ASP A 104 13.79 -12.71 -19.47
N LEU A 105 13.40 -11.55 -18.95
CA LEU A 105 14.08 -10.92 -17.82
C LEU A 105 13.81 -11.69 -16.53
N GLN A 106 12.58 -12.18 -16.33
CA GLN A 106 12.23 -13.04 -15.21
C GLN A 106 13.07 -14.31 -15.18
N ASN A 107 13.23 -14.98 -16.32
CA ASN A 107 14.05 -16.18 -16.46
C ASN A 107 15.53 -15.87 -16.20
N LEU A 108 16.05 -14.78 -16.78
CA LEU A 108 17.41 -14.32 -16.53
C LEU A 108 17.67 -14.07 -15.03
N LEU A 109 16.78 -13.32 -14.36
CA LEU A 109 16.93 -12.99 -12.94
C LEU A 109 16.78 -14.23 -12.04
N SER A 110 15.92 -15.18 -12.41
CA SER A 110 15.76 -16.43 -11.67
C SER A 110 16.99 -17.35 -11.75
N ALA A 111 17.78 -17.23 -12.82
CA ALA A 111 19.01 -17.99 -13.02
C ALA A 111 20.24 -17.37 -12.34
N ILE A 112 20.12 -16.17 -11.73
CA ILE A 112 21.25 -15.51 -11.07
C ILE A 112 21.73 -16.31 -9.86
N SER A 113 23.04 -16.55 -9.79
CA SER A 113 23.69 -17.09 -8.61
C SER A 113 23.94 -15.99 -7.57
N LEU A 114 23.45 -16.22 -6.35
CA LEU A 114 23.65 -15.33 -5.20
C LEU A 114 24.68 -15.88 -4.20
N ASN A 115 25.45 -16.91 -4.58
CA ASN A 115 26.36 -17.62 -3.68
C ASN A 115 27.47 -16.73 -3.08
N ASN A 116 27.94 -15.75 -3.86
CA ASN A 116 29.01 -14.85 -3.44
C ASN A 116 28.50 -13.48 -2.99
N VAL A 117 27.18 -13.25 -3.03
CA VAL A 117 26.56 -11.98 -2.70
C VAL A 117 26.18 -11.94 -1.23
N GLU A 118 26.54 -10.86 -0.54
CA GLU A 118 26.14 -10.60 0.84
C GLU A 118 24.93 -9.67 0.89
N TRP A 119 24.18 -9.71 1.98
CA TRP A 119 23.00 -8.83 2.13
C TRP A 119 23.35 -7.35 2.06
N GLN A 120 24.54 -6.95 2.53
CA GLN A 120 25.02 -5.58 2.41
C GLN A 120 25.32 -5.12 0.97
N ASP A 121 25.53 -6.05 0.04
CA ASP A 121 25.78 -5.73 -1.37
C ASP A 121 24.47 -5.34 -2.10
N ILE A 122 23.34 -5.80 -1.56
CA ILE A 122 22.01 -5.52 -2.09
C ILE A 122 21.57 -4.12 -1.65
N LEU A 123 21.59 -3.19 -2.59
CA LEU A 123 21.02 -1.87 -2.41
C LEU A 123 19.57 -1.87 -2.93
N PHE A 124 18.62 -1.79 -2.01
CA PHE A 124 17.21 -1.66 -2.38
C PHE A 124 16.97 -0.27 -2.96
N PRO A 125 16.36 -0.18 -4.15
CA PRO A 125 16.10 1.11 -4.76
C PRO A 125 15.06 1.94 -3.99
N PHE A 126 14.14 1.25 -3.34
CA PHE A 126 13.08 1.80 -2.52
C PHE A 126 12.85 0.81 -1.37
N ASP A 127 12.48 1.32 -0.21
CA ASP A 127 12.12 0.46 0.93
C ASP A 127 10.87 -0.38 0.62
N THR A 128 10.06 -0.01 -0.37
CA THR A 128 8.87 -0.77 -0.75
C THR A 128 8.58 -0.67 -2.25
N PHE A 129 8.34 -1.80 -2.91
CA PHE A 129 7.97 -1.86 -4.33
C PHE A 129 7.25 -3.16 -4.67
N LEU A 130 6.58 -3.14 -5.82
CA LEU A 130 5.89 -4.30 -6.40
C LEU A 130 6.69 -4.82 -7.59
N VAL A 131 6.78 -6.13 -7.73
CA VAL A 131 7.29 -6.80 -8.94
C VAL A 131 6.14 -7.59 -9.54
N THR A 132 5.87 -7.41 -10.82
CA THR A 132 4.82 -8.13 -11.56
C THR A 132 5.43 -8.88 -12.73
N PHE A 133 4.83 -10.00 -13.10
CA PHE A 133 5.34 -10.94 -14.08
C PHE A 133 4.43 -11.02 -15.30
N ASP A 134 5.01 -11.10 -16.50
CA ASP A 134 4.28 -11.50 -17.72
C ASP A 134 3.77 -12.94 -17.58
N GLU A 135 4.66 -13.87 -17.24
CA GLU A 135 4.30 -15.27 -16.99
C GLU A 135 4.16 -15.52 -15.48
N PRO A 136 2.96 -15.90 -15.00
CA PRO A 136 2.76 -16.24 -13.61
C PRO A 136 3.62 -17.43 -13.18
N ILE A 137 4.27 -17.33 -12.04
CA ILE A 137 5.04 -18.43 -11.48
C ILE A 137 4.05 -19.39 -10.83
N SER A 138 4.05 -20.64 -11.31
CA SER A 138 3.22 -21.71 -10.75
C SER A 138 4.04 -22.62 -9.85
N ILE A 139 3.50 -22.88 -8.67
CA ILE A 139 4.02 -23.78 -7.65
C ILE A 139 3.07 -24.95 -7.61
N LYS A 140 3.56 -26.16 -7.84
CA LYS A 140 2.78 -27.39 -7.67
C LYS A 140 3.32 -28.09 -6.43
N THR A 141 2.55 -28.09 -5.36
CA THR A 141 2.76 -28.99 -4.21
C THR A 141 1.92 -30.25 -4.42
N LYS A 142 2.11 -31.27 -3.58
CA LYS A 142 1.27 -32.49 -3.62
C LYS A 142 -0.22 -32.19 -3.42
N GLU A 143 -0.54 -31.12 -2.70
CA GLU A 143 -1.90 -30.81 -2.24
C GLU A 143 -2.57 -29.68 -3.03
N PHE A 144 -1.77 -28.76 -3.60
CA PHE A 144 -2.31 -27.59 -4.28
C PHE A 144 -1.36 -27.04 -5.33
N GLU A 145 -1.93 -26.36 -6.32
CA GLU A 145 -1.20 -25.51 -7.24
C GLU A 145 -1.48 -24.04 -6.90
N ILE A 146 -0.45 -23.26 -6.58
CA ILE A 146 -0.52 -21.81 -6.40
C ILE A 146 0.12 -21.14 -7.61
N THR A 147 -0.57 -20.17 -8.19
CA THR A 147 -0.06 -19.41 -9.33
C THR A 147 -0.05 -17.93 -8.97
N PHE A 148 1.12 -17.30 -9.02
CA PHE A 148 1.26 -15.90 -8.64
C PHE A 148 1.94 -15.10 -9.73
N SER A 149 1.45 -13.88 -9.96
CA SER A 149 2.01 -12.98 -10.97
C SER A 149 2.59 -11.72 -10.37
N CYS A 150 2.75 -11.71 -9.04
CA CYS A 150 3.11 -10.50 -8.32
C CYS A 150 3.80 -10.82 -7.00
N VAL A 151 4.85 -10.07 -6.71
CA VAL A 151 5.62 -10.12 -5.45
C VAL A 151 5.72 -8.71 -4.88
N PHE A 152 5.29 -8.55 -3.65
CA PHE A 152 5.47 -7.33 -2.87
C PHE A 152 6.76 -7.44 -2.06
N VAL A 153 7.66 -6.46 -2.20
CA VAL A 153 8.89 -6.37 -1.41
C VAL A 153 8.78 -5.17 -0.49
N CYS A 154 9.00 -5.38 0.81
CA CYS A 154 8.93 -4.33 1.82
C CYS A 154 10.02 -4.49 2.88
N ALA A 155 10.98 -3.57 2.91
CA ALA A 155 11.90 -3.39 4.01
C ALA A 155 11.19 -2.65 5.15
N MET A 156 11.16 -3.22 6.35
CA MET A 156 10.58 -2.66 7.57
C MET A 156 11.71 -2.34 8.54
N LYS A 157 11.76 -1.11 9.04
CA LYS A 157 12.82 -0.67 9.95
C LYS A 157 12.42 -0.88 11.40
N LYS A 158 13.43 -1.00 12.27
CA LYS A 158 13.29 -1.01 13.72
C LYS A 158 12.39 0.15 14.19
N GLY A 159 11.35 -0.19 14.94
CA GLY A 159 10.44 0.77 15.55
C GLY A 159 9.31 1.25 14.63
N GLU A 160 9.23 0.80 13.38
CA GLU A 160 8.14 1.19 12.47
C GLU A 160 6.81 0.44 12.74
N LEU A 161 6.88 -0.75 13.33
CA LEU A 161 5.72 -1.60 13.60
C LEU A 161 5.87 -2.28 14.96
N ASP A 162 4.83 -2.16 15.80
CA ASP A 162 4.76 -2.85 17.08
C ASP A 162 4.82 -4.38 16.88
N GLY A 163 5.67 -5.06 17.64
CA GLY A 163 5.87 -6.51 17.53
C GLY A 163 7.09 -6.95 16.71
N LEU A 164 7.79 -6.03 16.04
CA LEU A 164 9.06 -6.33 15.35
C LEU A 164 10.26 -6.46 16.31
N ASN A 165 10.06 -6.59 17.63
CA ASN A 165 11.12 -6.76 18.64
C ASN A 165 12.31 -5.77 18.49
N GLY A 166 12.05 -4.60 17.93
CA GLY A 166 13.09 -3.61 17.64
C GLY A 166 14.14 -4.06 16.63
N LYS A 167 13.77 -4.82 15.60
CA LYS A 167 14.66 -5.29 14.53
C LYS A 167 14.23 -4.82 13.14
N ASN A 168 15.16 -4.86 12.19
CA ASN A 168 14.90 -4.63 10.77
C ASN A 168 14.50 -5.94 10.07
N TYR A 169 13.49 -5.85 9.21
CA TYR A 169 12.98 -6.99 8.45
C TYR A 169 12.87 -6.67 6.96
N LEU A 170 12.94 -7.69 6.12
CA LEU A 170 12.61 -7.66 4.72
C LEU A 170 11.49 -8.66 4.47
N GLN A 171 10.34 -8.16 4.08
CA GLN A 171 9.17 -8.98 3.78
C GLN A 171 9.04 -9.17 2.27
N PHE A 172 8.85 -10.41 1.87
CA PHE A 172 8.44 -10.82 0.53
C PHE A 172 7.03 -11.40 0.62
N ARG A 173 6.12 -10.85 -0.17
CA ARG A 173 4.72 -11.28 -0.20
C ARG A 173 4.36 -11.72 -1.59
N ILE A 174 4.05 -12.99 -1.76
CA ILE A 174 3.60 -13.54 -3.03
C ILE A 174 2.08 -13.37 -3.12
N ILE A 175 1.59 -12.80 -4.23
CA ILE A 175 0.17 -12.54 -4.43
C ILE A 175 -0.39 -13.48 -5.50
N ASP A 176 -1.28 -14.40 -5.10
CA ASP A 176 -1.97 -15.33 -5.99
C ASP A 176 -2.90 -14.56 -6.95
N GLN A 177 -2.87 -14.95 -8.22
CA GLN A 177 -3.75 -14.40 -9.26
C GLN A 177 -5.23 -14.66 -8.99
N ARG A 178 -5.56 -15.76 -8.31
CA ARG A 178 -6.93 -16.20 -8.07
C ARG A 178 -7.72 -15.24 -7.19
N GLN A 179 -7.06 -14.20 -6.66
CA GLN A 179 -7.55 -13.25 -5.67
C GLN A 179 -7.94 -13.99 -4.39
N GLY A 180 -7.51 -13.50 -3.22
CA GLY A 180 -7.89 -14.12 -1.95
C GLY A 180 -9.41 -14.29 -1.84
N TYR A 181 -9.86 -15.29 -1.08
CA TYR A 181 -11.29 -15.57 -0.91
C TYR A 181 -12.06 -14.31 -0.53
N LEU A 182 -12.86 -13.80 -1.46
CA LEU A 182 -13.77 -12.70 -1.21
C LEU A 182 -15.10 -13.27 -0.76
N ILE A 183 -15.65 -12.73 0.33
CA ILE A 183 -16.99 -13.08 0.77
C ILE A 183 -17.94 -12.65 -0.36
N PRO A 184 -18.73 -13.57 -0.93
CA PRO A 184 -19.62 -13.21 -2.02
C PRO A 184 -20.57 -12.09 -1.59
N GLY A 185 -20.81 -11.10 -2.45
CA GLY A 185 -21.68 -9.96 -2.14
C GLY A 185 -23.08 -10.38 -1.67
N ARG A 186 -23.61 -11.49 -2.20
CA ARG A 186 -24.86 -12.11 -1.74
C ARG A 186 -24.82 -12.51 -0.25
N ILE A 187 -23.69 -13.05 0.23
CA ILE A 187 -23.54 -13.43 1.63
C ILE A 187 -23.42 -12.20 2.51
N LYS A 188 -22.66 -11.18 2.09
CA LYS A 188 -22.61 -9.88 2.80
C LYS A 188 -24.01 -9.28 2.95
N LYS A 189 -24.81 -9.30 1.88
CA LYS A 189 -26.21 -8.83 1.90
C LYS A 189 -27.08 -9.65 2.85
N SER A 190 -26.99 -10.98 2.80
CA SER A 190 -27.76 -11.87 3.69
C SER A 190 -27.39 -11.70 5.16
N VAL A 191 -26.10 -11.50 5.47
CA VAL A 191 -25.67 -11.24 6.84
C VAL A 191 -26.17 -9.88 7.30
N LYS A 192 -26.03 -8.84 6.48
CA LYS A 192 -26.59 -7.52 6.79
C LYS A 192 -28.09 -7.60 7.07
N GLN A 193 -28.85 -8.27 6.20
CA GLN A 193 -30.29 -8.45 6.39
C GLN A 193 -30.63 -9.21 7.69
N ALA A 194 -29.85 -10.23 8.03
CA ALA A 194 -30.02 -10.95 9.30
C ALA A 194 -29.77 -10.03 10.50
N LEU A 195 -28.73 -9.19 10.44
CA LEU A 195 -28.43 -8.20 11.47
C LEU A 195 -29.53 -7.13 11.58
N ASP A 196 -30.02 -6.62 10.45
CA ASP A 196 -31.09 -5.61 10.39
C ASP A 196 -32.43 -6.14 10.97
N ASN A 197 -32.63 -7.47 10.96
CA ASN A 197 -33.81 -8.15 11.51
C ASN A 197 -33.57 -8.76 12.91
N ASP A 198 -32.49 -8.37 13.61
CA ASP A 198 -32.10 -8.93 14.90
C ASP A 198 -31.95 -10.48 14.93
N ASN A 199 -31.74 -11.10 13.77
CA ASN A 199 -31.49 -12.54 13.65
C ASN A 199 -29.98 -12.84 13.77
N TRP A 200 -29.46 -12.64 14.98
CA TRP A 200 -28.04 -12.77 15.32
C TRP A 200 -27.50 -14.19 15.12
N GLU A 201 -28.32 -15.21 15.36
CA GLU A 201 -27.92 -16.61 15.16
C GLU A 201 -27.66 -16.91 13.69
N ARG A 202 -28.57 -16.52 12.79
CA ARG A 202 -28.38 -16.67 11.35
C ARG A 202 -27.15 -15.91 10.85
N ALA A 203 -26.92 -14.68 11.35
CA ALA A 203 -25.74 -13.90 11.01
C ALA A 203 -24.44 -14.64 11.43
N SER A 204 -24.40 -15.16 12.66
CA SER A 204 -23.28 -15.96 13.19
C SER A 204 -23.04 -17.20 12.34
N THR A 205 -24.07 -18.01 12.08
CA THR A 205 -23.95 -19.25 11.29
C THR A 205 -23.43 -18.99 9.88
N LEU A 206 -23.93 -17.94 9.22
CA LEU A 206 -23.45 -17.55 7.89
C LEU A 206 -21.97 -17.15 7.94
N MET A 207 -21.57 -16.34 8.91
CA MET A 207 -20.19 -15.86 9.04
C MET A 207 -19.22 -16.96 9.45
N GLU A 208 -19.57 -17.83 10.40
CA GLU A 208 -18.79 -19.02 10.75
C GLU A 208 -18.59 -19.95 9.56
N ARG A 209 -19.62 -20.14 8.73
CA ARG A 209 -19.52 -20.95 7.53
C ARG A 209 -18.52 -20.36 6.53
N GLU A 210 -18.58 -19.06 6.30
CA GLU A 210 -17.62 -18.39 5.41
C GLU A 210 -16.21 -18.39 6.01
N TYR A 211 -16.10 -18.15 7.32
CA TYR A 211 -14.86 -18.23 8.06
C TYR A 211 -14.19 -19.60 7.89
N ARG A 212 -14.95 -20.69 8.10
CA ARG A 212 -14.47 -22.07 7.89
C ARG A 212 -14.04 -22.32 6.44
N LYS A 213 -14.68 -21.70 5.45
CA LYS A 213 -14.25 -21.81 4.04
C LYS A 213 -12.93 -21.09 3.80
N ILE A 214 -12.74 -19.92 4.43
CA ILE A 214 -11.50 -19.16 4.35
C ILE A 214 -10.36 -19.96 5.00
N THR A 215 -10.58 -20.52 6.20
CA THR A 215 -9.56 -21.28 6.93
C THR A 215 -9.29 -22.65 6.32
N ARG A 216 -10.33 -23.46 6.04
CA ARG A 216 -10.15 -24.83 5.49
C ARG A 216 -9.52 -24.86 4.12
N LYS A 217 -9.74 -23.83 3.31
CA LYS A 217 -9.16 -23.85 1.97
C LYS A 217 -7.66 -23.68 2.00
N GLY A 218 -7.03 -23.23 3.10
CA GLY A 218 -5.59 -22.89 3.14
C GLY A 218 -5.17 -21.83 2.11
N LYS A 219 -6.12 -21.35 1.31
CA LYS A 219 -5.97 -20.48 0.14
C LYS A 219 -6.29 -19.05 0.58
N SER A 220 -5.59 -18.56 1.60
CA SER A 220 -5.22 -17.15 1.46
C SER A 220 -4.43 -17.11 0.16
N GLY A 221 -4.93 -16.41 -0.86
CA GLY A 221 -4.22 -16.24 -2.13
C GLY A 221 -2.98 -15.36 -1.95
N ASP A 222 -2.26 -15.58 -0.86
CA ASP A 222 -1.20 -14.78 -0.32
C ASP A 222 -0.35 -15.67 0.57
N SER A 223 0.96 -15.62 0.34
CA SER A 223 1.97 -16.23 1.17
C SER A 223 3.01 -15.19 1.50
N VAL A 224 3.43 -15.15 2.76
CA VAL A 224 4.37 -14.15 3.27
C VAL A 224 5.61 -14.83 3.80
N PHE A 225 6.75 -14.38 3.33
CA PHE A 225 8.06 -14.70 3.87
C PHE A 225 8.65 -13.43 4.49
N THR A 226 9.08 -13.51 5.74
CA THR A 226 9.65 -12.36 6.46
C THR A 226 11.04 -12.69 6.95
N LEU A 227 12.02 -11.90 6.53
CA LEU A 227 13.43 -12.12 6.81
C LEU A 227 13.92 -11.07 7.82
N GLU A 228 14.48 -11.49 8.95
CA GLU A 228 15.17 -10.57 9.86
C GLU A 228 16.55 -10.20 9.28
N VAL A 229 16.81 -8.92 9.01
CA VAL A 229 18.01 -8.50 8.23
C VAL A 229 19.19 -8.11 9.12
N ASP A 230 18.95 -7.71 10.36
CA ASP A 230 20.01 -7.21 11.27
C ASP A 230 21.17 -8.20 11.44
N ASN A 231 20.85 -9.48 11.50
CA ASN A 231 21.81 -10.56 11.70
C ASN A 231 22.36 -11.16 10.39
N LEU A 232 21.99 -10.58 9.24
CA LEU A 232 22.32 -11.13 7.92
C LEU A 232 23.31 -10.28 7.13
N ARG A 233 23.63 -9.07 7.59
CA ARG A 233 24.41 -8.08 6.82
C ARG A 233 25.66 -8.67 6.15
N ASN A 234 26.44 -9.47 6.89
CA ASN A 234 27.69 -10.10 6.43
C ASN A 234 27.53 -11.57 6.03
N LYS A 235 26.30 -12.09 5.99
CA LYS A 235 26.02 -13.46 5.60
C LYS A 235 25.74 -13.54 4.11
N LYS A 236 26.16 -14.64 3.48
CA LYS A 236 25.81 -14.92 2.09
C LYS A 236 24.30 -15.07 1.96
N VAL A 237 23.75 -14.48 0.89
CA VAL A 237 22.30 -14.46 0.65
C VAL A 237 21.75 -15.88 0.53
N SER A 238 22.36 -16.74 -0.30
CA SER A 238 21.87 -18.10 -0.55
C SER A 238 21.83 -18.96 0.72
N ALA A 239 22.89 -18.92 1.54
CA ALA A 239 22.94 -19.62 2.82
C ALA A 239 21.90 -19.10 3.81
N SER A 240 21.69 -17.77 3.85
CA SER A 240 20.72 -17.15 4.77
C SER A 240 19.29 -17.50 4.40
N VAL A 241 18.95 -17.41 3.11
CA VAL A 241 17.61 -17.73 2.62
C VAL A 241 17.27 -19.15 2.99
N ARG A 242 18.12 -20.13 2.64
CA ARG A 242 17.87 -21.54 2.96
C ARG A 242 17.66 -21.78 4.47
N LEU A 243 18.56 -21.30 5.32
CA LEU A 243 18.44 -21.46 6.78
C LEU A 243 17.17 -20.80 7.35
N LEU A 244 16.74 -19.68 6.77
CA LEU A 244 15.54 -18.96 7.21
C LEU A 244 14.26 -19.62 6.73
N LEU A 245 14.27 -20.17 5.52
CA LEU A 245 13.22 -21.05 5.06
C LEU A 245 13.12 -22.27 6.02
N GLU A 246 14.22 -22.96 6.30
CA GLU A 246 14.24 -24.12 7.20
C GLU A 246 13.76 -23.77 8.64
N SER A 247 14.16 -22.63 9.19
CA SER A 247 13.81 -22.22 10.57
C SER A 247 12.42 -21.63 10.74
N GLN A 248 11.88 -20.87 9.78
CA GLN A 248 10.52 -20.34 9.89
C GLN A 248 9.47 -21.45 9.90
N TRP A 249 9.78 -22.58 9.27
CA TRP A 249 8.83 -23.69 9.12
C TRP A 249 9.16 -24.92 9.95
N GLY A 250 10.36 -25.00 10.56
CA GLY A 250 10.68 -26.01 11.57
C GLY A 250 9.94 -25.82 12.90
N HIS A 251 9.28 -24.68 13.12
CA HIS A 251 8.40 -24.49 14.28
C HIS A 251 7.06 -25.18 14.04
N LYS A 252 6.87 -26.35 14.68
CA LYS A 252 5.55 -27.00 14.78
C LYS A 252 4.52 -25.98 15.28
N ILE A 253 3.47 -25.75 14.49
CA ILE A 253 2.31 -25.01 14.96
C ILE A 253 1.56 -25.95 15.89
N GLU A 254 1.59 -25.69 17.19
CA GLU A 254 0.64 -26.31 18.11
C GLU A 254 -0.77 -25.84 17.72
N ASP A 255 -1.55 -26.72 17.09
CA ASP A 255 -2.98 -26.45 16.90
C ASP A 255 -3.65 -26.29 18.27
N HIS A 256 -4.75 -25.54 18.33
CA HIS A 256 -5.60 -25.38 19.52
C HIS A 256 -6.07 -26.72 20.12
N ASN A 257 -5.91 -27.84 19.41
CA ASN A 257 -6.21 -29.19 19.88
C ASN A 257 -4.97 -29.98 20.35
N ASN A 258 -3.80 -29.35 20.50
CA ASN A 258 -2.51 -30.02 20.78
C ASN A 258 -2.18 -31.15 19.78
N ARG A 259 -2.74 -31.12 18.57
CA ARG A 259 -2.32 -32.01 17.50
C ARG A 259 -1.11 -31.38 16.84
N GLU A 260 0.02 -32.06 16.96
CA GLU A 260 1.21 -31.76 16.17
C GLU A 260 0.96 -32.15 14.71
N GLU A 261 0.20 -31.35 13.98
CA GLU A 261 0.23 -31.41 12.51
C GLU A 261 1.48 -30.65 12.06
N GLY A 262 2.60 -31.37 11.97
CA GLY A 262 3.79 -30.86 11.32
C GLY A 262 3.47 -30.66 9.84
N PHE A 263 3.44 -29.41 9.37
CA PHE A 263 3.50 -29.13 7.94
C PHE A 263 4.91 -29.48 7.48
N GLU A 264 5.11 -30.71 6.98
CA GLU A 264 6.31 -31.07 6.24
C GLU A 264 6.27 -30.35 4.90
N PHE A 265 6.96 -29.22 4.82
CA PHE A 265 7.20 -28.58 3.54
C PHE A 265 8.09 -29.48 2.67
N VAL A 266 7.71 -29.59 1.40
CA VAL A 266 8.46 -30.37 0.42
C VAL A 266 9.54 -29.47 -0.19
N GLU A 267 10.67 -30.03 -0.62
CA GLU A 267 11.82 -29.30 -1.19
C GLU A 267 11.40 -28.30 -2.30
N GLU A 268 10.30 -28.58 -2.99
CA GLU A 268 9.68 -27.74 -4.00
C GLU A 268 9.32 -26.34 -3.48
N ASP A 269 8.83 -26.20 -2.24
CA ASP A 269 8.45 -24.91 -1.68
C ASP A 269 9.66 -24.02 -1.35
N ILE A 270 10.77 -24.64 -0.95
CA ILE A 270 12.05 -23.94 -0.73
C ILE A 270 12.56 -23.39 -2.07
N GLN A 271 12.50 -24.19 -3.14
CA GLN A 271 12.94 -23.77 -4.48
C GLN A 271 12.14 -22.60 -5.02
N VAL A 272 10.85 -22.53 -4.69
CA VAL A 272 9.99 -21.41 -5.09
C VAL A 272 10.41 -20.12 -4.40
N TRP A 273 10.55 -20.14 -3.08
CA TRP A 273 10.94 -18.95 -2.34
C TRP A 273 12.35 -18.50 -2.74
N ASP A 274 13.27 -19.43 -2.96
CA ASP A 274 14.58 -19.15 -3.54
C ASP A 274 14.45 -18.45 -4.90
N ARG A 275 13.60 -18.96 -5.81
CA ARG A 275 13.31 -18.33 -7.11
C ARG A 275 12.76 -16.91 -6.95
N VAL A 276 11.78 -16.70 -6.08
CA VAL A 276 11.16 -15.39 -5.82
C VAL A 276 12.18 -14.38 -5.28
N ILE A 277 12.98 -14.80 -4.31
CA ILE A 277 14.00 -13.97 -3.70
C ILE A 277 15.09 -13.65 -4.72
N LYS A 278 15.54 -14.63 -5.52
CA LYS A 278 16.48 -14.41 -6.63
C LYS A 278 15.98 -13.38 -7.62
N ILE A 279 14.71 -13.46 -8.03
CA ILE A 279 14.13 -12.48 -8.94
C ILE A 279 14.12 -11.08 -8.30
N ALA A 280 13.65 -10.94 -7.06
CA ALA A 280 13.55 -9.66 -6.38
C ALA A 280 14.94 -9.02 -6.10
N LEU A 281 15.91 -9.79 -5.64
CA LEU A 281 17.27 -9.33 -5.35
C LEU A 281 18.06 -9.12 -6.65
N GLY A 282 17.92 -10.02 -7.62
CA GLY A 282 18.47 -9.90 -8.96
C GLY A 282 18.00 -8.63 -9.65
N LEU A 283 16.72 -8.27 -9.49
CA LEU A 283 16.20 -6.98 -9.97
C LEU A 283 16.91 -5.80 -9.29
N CYS A 284 17.13 -5.84 -7.97
CA CYS A 284 17.86 -4.77 -7.27
C CYS A 284 19.30 -4.62 -7.81
N LEU A 285 19.99 -5.74 -8.05
CA LEU A 285 21.33 -5.77 -8.64
C LEU A 285 21.32 -5.26 -10.09
N TYR A 286 20.37 -5.69 -10.91
CA TYR A 286 20.20 -5.25 -12.29
C TYR A 286 19.97 -3.73 -12.37
N LEU A 287 19.10 -3.18 -11.52
CA LEU A 287 18.85 -1.74 -11.47
C LEU A 287 20.11 -0.94 -11.10
N LYS A 288 21.03 -1.53 -10.32
CA LYS A 288 22.32 -0.92 -9.97
C LYS A 288 23.28 -0.86 -11.17
N THR A 289 23.25 -1.83 -12.08
CA THR A 289 24.12 -1.86 -13.26
C THR A 289 23.67 -0.91 -14.38
N LEU A 290 22.41 -0.44 -14.33
CA LEU A 290 21.90 0.51 -15.32
C LEU A 290 22.70 1.83 -15.31
N PRO A 291 23.16 2.31 -16.49
CA PRO A 291 23.88 3.57 -16.60
C PRO A 291 23.09 4.73 -15.99
N THR A 292 23.82 5.67 -15.38
CA THR A 292 23.24 6.81 -14.63
C THR A 292 22.28 7.68 -15.43
N LYS A 293 22.41 7.66 -16.77
CA LYS A 293 21.59 8.46 -17.71
C LYS A 293 20.48 7.67 -18.41
N THR A 294 20.27 6.39 -18.09
CA THR A 294 19.19 5.62 -18.74
C THR A 294 17.82 6.19 -18.37
N SER A 295 16.87 6.16 -19.31
CA SER A 295 15.46 6.54 -19.08
C SER A 295 14.80 5.69 -17.99
N HIS A 296 15.24 4.44 -17.85
CA HIS A 296 14.87 3.52 -16.77
C HIS A 296 15.38 3.98 -15.39
N LYS A 297 16.36 4.89 -15.37
CA LYS A 297 16.92 5.51 -14.19
C LYS A 297 16.35 6.91 -13.92
N THR A 298 15.08 7.17 -14.32
CA THR A 298 14.36 8.42 -13.97
C THR A 298 14.68 8.78 -12.53
N GLN A 299 15.38 9.91 -12.34
CA GLN A 299 16.05 10.33 -11.11
C GLN A 299 15.45 9.62 -9.87
N TRP A 300 16.14 8.57 -9.40
CA TRP A 300 15.79 7.80 -8.18
C TRP A 300 15.98 8.64 -6.93
N THR A 301 16.12 9.96 -7.08
CA THR A 301 15.66 10.86 -6.05
C THR A 301 14.27 10.39 -5.66
N GLN A 302 14.07 10.04 -4.38
CA GLN A 302 12.75 10.12 -3.76
C GLN A 302 12.05 11.28 -4.44
N ILE A 303 10.81 11.10 -4.90
CA ILE A 303 10.01 12.27 -5.23
C ILE A 303 9.95 13.01 -3.89
N ILE A 304 10.86 13.96 -3.69
CA ILE A 304 10.86 14.86 -2.56
C ILE A 304 9.59 15.63 -2.85
N LYS A 305 8.46 15.16 -2.34
CA LYS A 305 7.17 15.84 -2.41
C LYS A 305 7.18 17.07 -1.48
N LYS A 306 8.32 17.74 -1.37
CA LYS A 306 8.28 19.19 -1.40
C LYS A 306 7.99 19.51 -2.85
N GLY A 307 6.71 19.61 -3.20
CA GLY A 307 6.37 20.34 -4.43
C GLY A 307 7.21 21.61 -4.38
N LEU A 308 8.01 21.86 -5.43
CA LEU A 308 8.95 22.98 -5.47
C LEU A 308 8.23 24.18 -4.84
N ILE A 309 8.87 24.79 -3.83
CA ILE A 309 8.34 26.01 -3.17
C ILE A 309 7.77 26.87 -4.27
N ASP A 310 6.52 27.31 -4.11
CA ASP A 310 5.91 28.12 -5.15
C ASP A 310 6.81 29.32 -5.39
N LYS A 311 7.36 29.45 -6.61
CA LYS A 311 8.27 30.54 -6.96
C LYS A 311 7.58 31.91 -6.83
N LYS A 312 6.26 31.92 -6.74
CA LYS A 312 5.44 33.11 -6.49
C LYS A 312 5.10 33.33 -5.00
N ALA A 313 5.58 32.49 -4.09
CA ALA A 313 5.38 32.70 -2.66
C ALA A 313 6.09 33.99 -2.23
N ILE A 314 5.33 34.91 -1.66
CA ILE A 314 5.84 36.15 -1.08
C ILE A 314 6.28 35.81 0.33
N THR A 315 7.58 35.89 0.57
CA THR A 315 8.20 35.57 1.87
C THR A 315 8.68 36.80 2.62
N ARG A 316 8.78 37.95 1.94
CA ARG A 316 9.22 39.24 2.49
C ARG A 316 8.40 40.36 1.87
N GLU A 317 8.14 41.41 2.65
CA GLU A 317 7.39 42.59 2.21
C GLU A 317 8.06 43.31 1.03
N ALA A 318 9.39 43.33 0.96
CA ALA A 318 10.15 43.90 -0.15
C ALA A 318 9.87 43.25 -1.54
N GLN A 319 9.20 42.10 -1.57
CA GLN A 319 8.78 41.44 -2.83
C GLN A 319 7.41 41.94 -3.33
N VAL A 320 6.73 42.78 -2.55
CA VAL A 320 5.45 43.40 -2.91
C VAL A 320 5.72 44.71 -3.63
N CYS A 321 5.37 44.76 -4.91
CA CYS A 321 5.37 46.01 -5.67
C CYS A 321 3.99 46.67 -5.57
N THR A 322 3.96 47.96 -5.20
CA THR A 322 2.74 48.76 -5.24
C THR A 322 2.59 49.35 -6.63
N VAL A 323 1.62 48.86 -7.39
CA VAL A 323 1.31 49.40 -8.72
C VAL A 323 0.46 50.65 -8.55
N THR A 324 1.03 51.82 -8.84
CA THR A 324 0.39 53.13 -8.66
C THR A 324 -0.38 53.62 -9.89
N SER A 325 -0.22 52.97 -11.05
CA SER A 325 -0.96 53.30 -12.27
C SER A 325 -1.30 52.05 -13.08
N MET A 326 -2.45 52.08 -13.75
CA MET A 326 -2.86 51.02 -14.67
C MET A 326 -2.87 51.59 -16.09
N HIS A 327 -2.04 51.02 -16.97
CA HIS A 327 -2.05 51.32 -18.39
C HIS A 327 -2.82 50.24 -19.14
N LYS A 328 -3.78 50.63 -19.98
CA LYS A 328 -4.51 49.69 -20.83
C LYS A 328 -3.66 49.41 -22.06
N LEU A 329 -3.19 48.17 -22.18
CA LEU A 329 -2.39 47.72 -23.33
C LEU A 329 -3.17 47.90 -24.64
N SER A 330 -2.51 48.43 -25.65
CA SER A 330 -2.92 48.42 -27.06
C SER A 330 -3.04 46.98 -27.61
N ALA A 331 -3.65 46.82 -28.78
CA ALA A 331 -3.80 45.51 -29.41
C ALA A 331 -2.43 44.85 -29.68
N ASP A 332 -1.46 45.62 -30.18
CA ASP A 332 -0.12 45.15 -30.49
C ASP A 332 0.65 44.72 -29.24
N GLU A 333 0.52 45.47 -28.14
CA GLU A 333 1.12 45.12 -26.85
C GLU A 333 0.48 43.85 -26.26
N GLN A 334 -0.84 43.68 -26.41
CA GLN A 334 -1.52 42.46 -25.98
C GLN A 334 -1.03 41.25 -26.77
N GLU A 335 -0.87 41.39 -28.09
CA GLU A 335 -0.34 40.33 -28.95
C GLU A 335 1.11 39.97 -28.57
N ALA A 336 1.96 40.97 -28.33
CA ALA A 336 3.33 40.77 -27.85
C ALA A 336 3.36 39.99 -26.53
N VAL A 337 2.56 40.38 -25.53
CA VAL A 337 2.47 39.68 -24.23
C VAL A 337 1.93 38.25 -24.39
N ASN A 338 0.91 38.07 -25.24
CA ASN A 338 0.33 36.75 -25.50
C ASN A 338 1.32 35.81 -26.20
N SER A 339 2.15 36.33 -27.13
CA SER A 339 3.18 35.55 -27.80
C SER A 339 4.26 35.03 -26.83
N ILE A 340 4.64 35.85 -25.84
CA ILE A 340 5.58 35.46 -24.77
C ILE A 340 4.96 34.37 -23.87
N ASN A 341 3.66 34.50 -23.56
CA ASN A 341 2.96 33.51 -22.73
C ASN A 341 2.73 32.18 -23.44
N LYS A 342 2.51 32.18 -24.78
CA LYS A 342 2.36 30.96 -25.58
C LYS A 342 3.63 30.09 -25.64
N ARG A 343 4.83 30.66 -25.43
CA ARG A 343 6.10 29.92 -25.40
C ARG A 343 6.32 29.11 -24.12
N LYS A 344 5.50 29.29 -23.08
CA LYS A 344 5.59 28.50 -21.84
C LYS A 344 4.81 27.20 -22.01
N GLY A 345 5.52 26.09 -22.14
CA GLY A 345 4.99 24.76 -22.41
C GLY A 345 3.87 24.30 -21.47
N SER A 346 3.06 23.36 -21.95
CA SER A 346 1.79 22.85 -21.42
C SER A 346 1.82 22.11 -20.07
N GLY A 347 2.84 22.33 -19.24
CA GLY A 347 2.99 21.73 -17.91
C GLY A 347 2.79 22.73 -16.78
N PHE A 348 1.64 23.38 -16.67
CA PHE A 348 1.40 24.31 -15.56
C PHE A 348 1.08 23.54 -14.27
N GLU A 349 2.10 23.35 -13.43
CA GLU A 349 1.87 23.00 -12.04
C GLU A 349 1.10 24.15 -11.35
N LYS A 350 -0.03 23.86 -10.70
CA LYS A 350 -0.83 24.90 -10.03
C LYS A 350 -0.03 25.57 -8.91
N CYS A 351 0.10 26.89 -8.98
CA CYS A 351 0.62 27.74 -7.91
C CYS A 351 -0.34 27.79 -6.72
N ALA A 352 0.20 28.11 -5.55
CA ALA A 352 -0.58 28.50 -4.39
C ALA A 352 -1.38 29.76 -4.72
N HIS A 353 -2.67 29.79 -4.40
CA HIS A 353 -3.53 30.94 -4.62
C HIS A 353 -4.79 30.87 -3.75
N TYR A 354 -5.36 32.03 -3.43
CA TYR A 354 -6.66 32.10 -2.80
C TYR A 354 -7.76 31.84 -3.81
N ARG A 355 -8.60 30.85 -3.51
CA ARG A 355 -9.85 30.62 -4.24
C ARG A 355 -11.00 31.27 -3.49
N ARG A 356 -11.75 32.14 -4.16
CA ARG A 356 -12.95 32.76 -3.60
C ARG A 356 -13.99 31.68 -3.24
N GLY A 357 -14.71 31.94 -2.15
CA GLY A 357 -15.86 31.12 -1.78
C GLY A 357 -16.92 31.19 -2.87
N HIS A 358 -17.63 30.08 -3.09
CA HIS A 358 -18.69 30.00 -4.07
C HIS A 358 -19.70 28.92 -3.70
N TRP A 359 -20.95 29.12 -4.10
CA TRP A 359 -21.97 28.09 -3.98
C TRP A 359 -21.75 27.00 -5.03
N ARG A 360 -21.85 25.74 -4.62
CA ARG A 360 -21.84 24.57 -5.49
C ARG A 360 -23.05 23.68 -5.24
N ARG A 361 -23.33 22.79 -6.19
CA ARG A 361 -24.36 21.76 -6.07
C ARG A 361 -23.85 20.59 -5.21
N SER A 362 -24.76 19.83 -4.63
CA SER A 362 -24.42 18.60 -3.90
C SER A 362 -23.77 17.58 -4.84
N PRO A 363 -22.78 16.80 -4.37
CA PRO A 363 -22.24 15.69 -5.15
C PRO A 363 -23.38 14.79 -5.67
N ASN A 364 -23.28 14.34 -6.92
CA ASN A 364 -24.27 13.48 -7.60
C ASN A 364 -25.67 14.09 -7.83
N SER A 365 -25.85 15.40 -7.64
CA SER A 365 -27.09 16.07 -8.03
C SER A 365 -27.16 16.30 -9.55
N LYS A 366 -28.38 16.41 -10.09
CA LYS A 366 -28.61 16.74 -11.50
C LYS A 366 -28.02 18.12 -11.85
N THR A 367 -27.69 18.32 -13.12
CA THR A 367 -27.03 19.55 -13.63
C THR A 367 -27.86 20.83 -13.38
N ASP A 368 -29.17 20.69 -13.28
CA ASP A 368 -30.16 21.75 -13.02
C ASP A 368 -30.43 21.99 -11.52
N ALA A 369 -29.90 21.15 -10.61
CA ALA A 369 -30.15 21.29 -9.19
C ALA A 369 -29.65 22.64 -8.63
N PRO A 370 -30.31 23.22 -7.60
CA PRO A 370 -29.85 24.45 -6.98
C PRO A 370 -28.49 24.28 -6.30
N LYS A 371 -27.71 25.37 -6.25
CA LYS A 371 -26.40 25.40 -5.58
C LYS A 371 -26.60 25.64 -4.08
N CYS A 372 -26.72 24.56 -3.31
CA CYS A 372 -27.03 24.65 -1.88
C CYS A 372 -25.82 24.56 -0.93
N ILE A 373 -24.61 24.31 -1.43
CA ILE A 373 -23.42 24.14 -0.59
C ILE A 373 -22.47 25.31 -0.78
N MET A 374 -22.27 26.13 0.26
CA MET A 374 -21.24 27.16 0.27
C MET A 374 -19.85 26.51 0.42
N VAL A 375 -19.01 26.61 -0.60
CA VAL A 375 -17.57 26.33 -0.48
C VAL A 375 -16.93 27.56 0.12
N ARG A 376 -16.35 27.43 1.31
CA ARG A 376 -15.63 28.54 1.96
C ARG A 376 -14.41 28.95 1.12
N PRO A 377 -14.00 30.23 1.15
CA PRO A 377 -12.73 30.65 0.59
C PRO A 377 -11.60 29.76 1.14
N THR A 378 -10.72 29.30 0.27
CA THR A 378 -9.66 28.36 0.65
C THR A 378 -8.36 28.67 -0.06
N LEU A 379 -7.25 28.37 0.61
CA LEU A 379 -5.93 28.46 0.04
C LEU A 379 -5.63 27.16 -0.73
N VAL A 380 -5.60 27.24 -2.05
CA VAL A 380 -5.26 26.10 -2.91
C VAL A 380 -3.73 25.93 -2.91
N ARG A 381 -3.25 24.69 -2.84
CA ARG A 381 -1.81 24.33 -2.78
C ARG A 381 -1.04 25.00 -1.63
N ALA A 382 -1.65 25.06 -0.45
CA ALA A 382 -1.02 25.55 0.78
C ALA A 382 0.29 24.79 1.13
N ASP A 383 0.38 23.52 0.72
CA ASP A 383 1.57 22.66 0.86
C ASP A 383 2.85 23.24 0.22
N ARG A 384 2.70 24.18 -0.72
CA ARG A 384 3.83 24.80 -1.44
C ARG A 384 4.31 26.11 -0.84
N LEU A 385 3.60 26.66 0.15
CA LEU A 385 3.99 27.90 0.80
C LEU A 385 4.94 27.59 1.96
N PRO A 386 6.10 28.26 2.04
CA PRO A 386 6.90 28.28 3.26
C PRO A 386 6.06 28.81 4.43
N LYS A 387 6.40 28.40 5.65
CA LYS A 387 5.73 28.89 6.87
C LYS A 387 5.85 30.42 6.92
N GLY A 388 4.72 31.12 7.03
CA GLY A 388 4.64 32.59 7.03
C GLY A 388 4.63 33.25 5.64
N ALA A 389 4.72 32.49 4.56
CA ALA A 389 4.60 33.03 3.21
C ALA A 389 3.13 33.16 2.78
N VAL A 390 2.86 34.15 1.92
CA VAL A 390 1.54 34.31 1.28
C VAL A 390 1.62 34.03 -0.23
N PRO A 391 0.52 33.60 -0.87
CA PRO A 391 0.47 33.44 -2.32
C PRO A 391 0.78 34.75 -3.07
N GLY A 392 1.41 34.64 -4.23
CA GLY A 392 1.55 35.76 -5.15
C GLY A 392 0.19 36.35 -5.54
N GLY A 393 0.06 37.68 -5.46
CA GLY A 393 -1.18 38.41 -5.73
C GLY A 393 -2.09 38.63 -4.51
N ALA A 394 -1.64 38.28 -3.29
CA ALA A 394 -2.31 38.72 -2.06
C ALA A 394 -2.23 40.24 -1.90
N LYS A 395 -3.34 40.89 -1.51
CA LYS A 395 -3.41 42.35 -1.29
C LYS A 395 -2.87 42.80 0.07
N THR A 396 -2.78 41.87 1.02
CA THR A 396 -2.36 42.11 2.40
C THR A 396 -1.51 40.93 2.83
N ILE A 397 -0.33 41.22 3.37
CA ILE A 397 0.42 40.26 4.19
C ILE A 397 -0.24 40.28 5.56
N VAL A 398 -0.62 39.11 6.08
CA VAL A 398 -1.23 38.96 7.41
C VAL A 398 -0.16 38.61 8.43
#